data_AF-A0A5C7PBK1-F1
#
_entry.id   AF-A0A5C7PBK1-F1
#
_cell.length_a   1.000
_cell.length_b   1.000
_cell.length_c   1.000
_cell.angle_alpha   90.00
_cell.angle_beta   90.00
_cell.angle_gamma   90.00
#
_symmetry.space_group_name_H-M   'P 1'
#
loop_
_entity.id
_entity.type
_entity.pdbx_description
1 polymer ?
#
loop_
_entity_poly.entity_id
_entity_poly.type
_entity_poly.pdbx_seq_one_letter_code
_entity_poly.pdbx_strand_id
1 'polypeptide(L)'
;MDDVRAVALVLPAGAAFSHQTAAQLLGLPIPQRLHSSKPLHVTVLGQRGSRKAVTWHKASIAGHVMARGLPVTDAQRTWLDLGNALTVPEAVAVADAILRRGYVKVLSVPDGIRGAVCLRCARELADPRSQSPKESILRAELHLAGLPKPEVNLDVY
;
A
#
# COMPACT_ATOMS: atom_id res chain seq x y z
N MET A 1 -17.79 -4.98 -3.34
CA MET A 1 -17.60 -3.83 -2.42
C MET A 1 -18.61 -3.83 -1.28
N ASP A 2 -19.75 -4.51 -1.42
CA ASP A 2 -20.83 -4.47 -0.41
C ASP A 2 -20.40 -4.97 0.96
N ASP A 3 -19.56 -6.01 1.02
CA ASP A 3 -18.99 -6.52 2.27
C ASP A 3 -18.19 -5.44 3.03
N VAL A 4 -17.47 -4.57 2.32
CA VAL A 4 -16.67 -3.49 2.94
C VAL A 4 -17.59 -2.46 3.57
N ARG A 5 -18.66 -2.08 2.87
CA ARG A 5 -19.66 -1.14 3.39
C ARG A 5 -20.39 -1.74 4.60
N ALA A 6 -20.75 -3.02 4.56
CA ALA A 6 -21.38 -3.70 5.68
C ALA A 6 -20.48 -3.73 6.93
N VAL A 7 -19.18 -3.99 6.77
CA VAL A 7 -18.22 -3.95 7.88
C VAL A 7 -18.02 -2.52 8.39
N ALA A 8 -18.05 -1.51 7.52
CA ALA A 8 -17.88 -0.11 7.90
C ALA A 8 -18.94 0.37 8.90
N LEU A 9 -20.19 -0.10 8.79
CA LEU A 9 -21.30 0.26 9.69
C LEU A 9 -21.09 -0.18 11.14
N VAL A 10 -20.16 -1.11 11.37
CA VAL A 10 -19.90 -1.72 12.69
C VAL A 10 -18.44 -1.58 13.11
N LEU A 11 -17.69 -0.70 12.44
CA LEU A 11 -16.32 -0.38 12.82
C LEU A 11 -16.32 0.38 14.16
N PRO A 12 -15.48 -0.01 15.12
CA PRO A 12 -15.26 0.79 16.32
C PRO A 12 -14.77 2.21 15.96
N ALA A 13 -15.06 3.18 16.83
CA ALA A 13 -14.52 4.53 16.67
C ALA A 13 -12.97 4.49 16.59
N GLY A 14 -12.41 5.20 15.60
CA GLY A 14 -10.97 5.22 15.36
C GLY A 14 -10.41 3.99 14.62
N ALA A 15 -11.26 3.07 14.16
CA ALA A 15 -10.85 1.99 13.27
C ALA A 15 -10.78 2.46 11.80
N ALA A 16 -9.90 1.83 11.02
CA ALA A 16 -9.79 2.08 9.58
C ALA A 16 -9.48 0.79 8.83
N PHE A 17 -9.95 0.67 7.59
CA PHE A 17 -9.47 -0.39 6.69
C PHE A 17 -7.99 -0.16 6.40
N SER A 18 -7.23 -1.23 6.28
CA SER A 18 -5.77 -1.19 6.14
C SER A 18 -5.24 -2.24 5.17
N HIS A 19 -3.92 -2.30 4.99
CA HIS A 19 -3.24 -3.28 4.14
C HIS A 19 -3.89 -3.39 2.73
N GLN A 20 -4.18 -4.61 2.26
CA GLN A 20 -4.77 -4.87 0.95
C GLN A 20 -6.15 -4.22 0.77
N THR A 21 -6.96 -4.17 1.83
CA THR A 21 -8.29 -3.56 1.75
C THR A 21 -8.18 -2.05 1.54
N ALA A 22 -7.32 -1.36 2.29
CA ALA A 22 -7.06 0.06 2.05
C ALA A 22 -6.45 0.31 0.67
N ALA A 23 -5.50 -0.53 0.25
CA ALA A 23 -4.85 -0.39 -1.05
C ALA A 23 -5.85 -0.48 -2.21
N GLN A 24 -6.79 -1.42 -2.16
CA GLN A 24 -7.85 -1.52 -3.17
C GLN A 24 -8.79 -0.31 -3.14
N LEU A 25 -9.18 0.16 -1.94
CA LEU A 25 -10.05 1.34 -1.80
C LEU A 25 -9.40 2.62 -2.32
N LEU A 26 -8.10 2.80 -2.07
CA LEU A 26 -7.24 3.87 -2.60
C LEU A 26 -6.88 3.68 -4.08
N GLY A 27 -7.21 2.52 -4.67
CA GLY A 27 -6.87 2.19 -6.06
C GLY A 27 -5.37 2.02 -6.32
N LEU A 28 -4.60 1.60 -5.32
CA LEU A 28 -3.17 1.33 -5.44
C LEU A 28 -2.93 0.02 -6.22
N PRO A 29 -1.85 -0.06 -7.02
CA PRO A 29 -1.60 -1.20 -7.89
C PRO A 29 -0.93 -2.36 -7.12
N ILE A 30 -1.72 -3.09 -6.33
CA ILE A 30 -1.25 -4.30 -5.66
C ILE A 30 -1.36 -5.53 -6.59
N PRO A 31 -0.52 -6.57 -6.42
CA PRO A 31 -0.57 -7.78 -7.24
C PRO A 31 -1.87 -8.57 -7.06
N GLN A 32 -2.28 -9.30 -8.10
CA GLN A 32 -3.57 -10.01 -8.14
C GLN A 32 -3.78 -10.95 -6.95
N ARG A 33 -2.73 -11.62 -6.46
CA ARG A 33 -2.80 -12.51 -5.30
C ARG A 33 -3.26 -11.81 -4.01
N LEU A 34 -3.22 -10.48 -3.96
CA LEU A 34 -3.65 -9.64 -2.84
C LEU A 34 -5.03 -9.00 -3.05
N HIS A 35 -5.71 -9.27 -4.18
CA HIS A 35 -7.03 -8.71 -4.50
C HIS A 35 -8.19 -9.43 -3.79
N SER A 36 -7.91 -10.29 -2.80
CA SER A 36 -8.97 -11.03 -2.12
C SER A 36 -9.98 -10.07 -1.50
N SER A 37 -11.27 -10.38 -1.67
CA SER A 37 -12.37 -9.65 -1.04
C SER A 37 -12.55 -10.01 0.43
N LYS A 38 -12.01 -11.16 0.87
CA LYS A 38 -12.05 -11.66 2.26
C LYS A 38 -10.76 -12.42 2.63
N PRO A 39 -10.34 -12.39 3.91
CA PRO A 39 -10.84 -11.51 4.96
C PRO A 39 -10.50 -10.03 4.66
N LEU A 40 -11.32 -9.11 5.16
CA LEU A 40 -11.02 -7.68 5.10
C LEU A 40 -10.00 -7.31 6.17
N HIS A 41 -9.10 -6.39 5.87
CA HIS A 41 -8.07 -5.94 6.79
C HIS A 41 -8.50 -4.64 7.47
N VAL A 42 -8.55 -4.64 8.80
CA VAL A 42 -8.92 -3.49 9.62
C VAL A 42 -7.87 -3.30 10.71
N THR A 43 -7.38 -2.07 10.86
CA THR A 43 -6.53 -1.68 11.98
C THR A 43 -7.37 -0.96 13.02
N VAL A 44 -7.10 -1.25 14.29
CA VAL A 44 -7.70 -0.58 15.45
C VAL A 44 -6.62 -0.19 16.47
N LEU A 45 -6.83 0.91 17.18
CA LEU A 45 -5.98 1.29 18.32
C LEU A 45 -6.26 0.40 19.55
N GLY A 46 -7.55 0.16 19.82
CA GLY A 46 -8.04 -0.50 21.03
C GLY A 46 -8.24 -2.00 20.89
N GLN A 47 -9.44 -2.45 21.29
CA GLN A 47 -9.82 -3.86 21.27
C GLN A 47 -10.09 -4.33 19.84
N ARG A 48 -9.57 -5.51 19.49
CA ARG A 48 -9.88 -6.18 18.22
C ARG A 48 -11.34 -6.64 18.23
N GLY A 49 -12.02 -6.51 17.10
CA GLY A 49 -13.30 -7.18 16.92
C GLY A 49 -13.15 -8.70 16.78
N SER A 50 -14.29 -9.39 16.75
CA SER A 50 -14.35 -10.87 16.72
C SER A 50 -14.86 -11.44 15.39
N ARG A 51 -15.21 -10.59 14.42
CA ARG A 51 -15.77 -11.02 13.13
C ARG A 51 -14.75 -11.84 12.33
N LYS A 52 -15.09 -13.10 12.02
CA LYS A 52 -14.21 -14.05 11.28
C LYS A 52 -13.83 -13.58 9.88
N ALA A 53 -14.70 -12.81 9.20
CA ALA A 53 -14.43 -12.27 7.87
C ALA A 53 -13.49 -11.04 7.88
N VAL A 54 -12.96 -10.66 9.05
CA VAL A 54 -12.07 -9.51 9.22
C VAL A 54 -10.79 -9.95 9.92
N THR A 55 -9.66 -9.61 9.32
CA THR A 55 -8.35 -9.66 9.96
C THR A 55 -8.13 -8.38 10.74
N TRP A 56 -8.11 -8.48 12.06
CA TRP A 56 -7.94 -7.36 12.98
C TRP A 56 -6.47 -7.14 13.33
N HIS A 57 -5.96 -5.98 12.94
CA HIS A 57 -4.63 -5.50 13.29
C HIS A 57 -4.73 -4.54 14.48
N LYS A 58 -3.79 -4.63 15.42
CA LYS A 58 -3.72 -3.69 16.53
C LYS A 58 -2.47 -2.83 16.37
N ALA A 59 -2.65 -1.55 16.10
CA ALA A 59 -1.58 -0.58 15.95
C ALA A 59 -2.13 0.83 16.12
N SER A 60 -1.26 1.78 16.48
CA SER A 60 -1.64 3.19 16.46
C SER A 60 -2.00 3.61 15.03
N ILE A 61 -3.09 4.36 14.92
CA ILE A 61 -3.52 5.02 13.68
C ILE A 61 -3.42 6.50 14.01
N ALA A 62 -2.37 7.16 13.53
CA ALA A 62 -2.19 8.61 13.74
C ALA A 62 -3.33 9.42 13.08
N GLY A 63 -3.98 8.84 12.06
CA GLY A 63 -5.17 9.35 11.40
C GLY A 63 -5.65 8.39 10.32
N HIS A 64 -6.85 8.63 9.79
CA HIS A 64 -7.40 7.92 8.63
C HIS A 64 -7.86 8.94 7.59
N VAL A 65 -7.91 8.52 6.34
CA VAL A 65 -8.48 9.31 5.24
C VAL A 65 -9.76 8.65 4.76
N MET A 66 -10.64 9.43 4.12
CA MET A 66 -11.86 8.90 3.54
C MET A 66 -11.62 8.54 2.08
N ALA A 67 -11.66 7.25 1.75
CA ALA A 67 -11.61 6.75 0.38
C ALA A 67 -12.94 6.10 0.03
N ARG A 68 -13.63 6.60 -1.00
CA ARG A 68 -14.96 6.11 -1.42
C ARG A 68 -15.99 6.11 -0.28
N GLY A 69 -15.90 7.10 0.62
CA GLY A 69 -16.77 7.22 1.80
C GLY A 69 -16.45 6.25 2.94
N LEU A 70 -15.29 5.60 2.93
CA LEU A 70 -14.88 4.62 3.94
C LEU A 70 -13.56 5.06 4.62
N PRO A 71 -13.42 4.87 5.95
CA PRO A 71 -12.19 5.21 6.65
C PRO A 71 -11.09 4.21 6.30
N VAL A 72 -9.97 4.70 5.77
CA VAL A 72 -8.81 3.88 5.39
C VAL A 72 -7.52 4.47 5.95
N THR A 73 -6.51 3.64 6.18
CA THR A 73 -5.15 4.14 6.40
C THR A 73 -4.70 4.97 5.21
N ASP A 74 -3.94 6.05 5.45
CA ASP A 74 -3.40 6.84 4.35
C ASP A 74 -2.46 6.02 3.45
N ALA A 75 -2.08 6.58 2.30
CA ALA A 75 -1.30 5.85 1.30
C ALA A 75 0.10 5.43 1.82
N GLN A 76 0.78 6.29 2.58
CA GLN A 76 2.07 5.96 3.21
C GLN A 76 1.91 4.77 4.13
N ARG A 77 0.96 4.86 5.06
CA ARG A 77 0.70 3.81 6.04
C ARG A 77 0.27 2.51 5.38
N THR A 78 -0.58 2.59 4.35
CA THR A 78 -1.01 1.43 3.58
C THR A 78 0.18 0.75 2.88
N TRP A 79 1.12 1.52 2.34
CA TRP A 79 2.35 0.96 1.76
C TRP A 79 3.23 0.28 2.81
N LEU A 80 3.37 0.88 4.01
CA LEU A 80 4.07 0.24 5.14
C LEU A 80 3.40 -1.08 5.58
N ASP A 81 2.08 -1.08 5.69
CA ASP A 81 1.28 -2.25 6.08
C ASP A 81 1.45 -3.41 5.07
N LEU A 82 1.70 -3.10 3.80
CA LEU A 82 1.92 -4.08 2.73
C LEU A 82 3.36 -4.62 2.66
N GLY A 83 4.32 -4.06 3.41
CA GLY A 83 5.75 -4.33 3.24
C GLY A 83 6.17 -5.80 3.37
N ASN A 84 5.40 -6.62 4.07
CA ASN A 84 5.64 -8.06 4.21
C ASN A 84 4.88 -8.93 3.20
N ALA A 85 3.96 -8.36 2.43
CA ALA A 85 3.13 -9.07 1.46
C ALA A 85 3.60 -8.85 0.01
N LEU A 86 4.45 -7.85 -0.21
CA LEU A 86 4.97 -7.45 -1.52
C LEU A 86 6.42 -7.88 -1.69
N THR A 87 6.78 -8.22 -2.93
CA THR A 87 8.18 -8.24 -3.37
C THR A 87 8.68 -6.80 -3.55
N VAL A 88 10.00 -6.60 -3.67
CA VAL A 88 10.57 -5.26 -3.92
C VAL A 88 9.97 -4.64 -5.19
N PRO A 89 9.93 -5.30 -6.37
CA PRO A 89 9.34 -4.71 -7.57
C PRO A 89 7.88 -4.27 -7.42
N GLU A 90 7.08 -5.03 -6.67
CA GLU A 90 5.69 -4.68 -6.42
C GLU A 90 5.55 -3.52 -5.44
N ALA A 91 6.41 -3.48 -4.41
CA ALA A 91 6.49 -2.36 -3.50
C ALA A 91 6.93 -1.06 -4.21
N VAL A 92 7.80 -1.15 -5.23
CA VAL A 92 8.16 -0.04 -6.11
C VAL A 92 6.94 0.43 -6.92
N ALA A 93 6.19 -0.49 -7.53
CA ALA A 93 4.99 -0.12 -8.28
C ALA A 93 3.94 0.59 -7.44
N VAL A 94 3.75 0.17 -6.19
CA VAL A 94 2.87 0.87 -5.25
C VAL A 94 3.45 2.24 -4.87
N ALA A 95 4.75 2.31 -4.57
CA ALA A 95 5.46 3.56 -4.25
C ALA A 95 5.35 4.61 -5.37
N ASP A 96 5.63 4.23 -6.62
CA ASP A 96 5.53 5.11 -7.80
C ASP A 96 4.11 5.64 -7.96
N ALA A 97 3.11 4.77 -7.84
CA ALA A 97 1.71 5.19 -7.92
C ALA A 97 1.32 6.17 -6.80
N ILE A 98 1.85 5.97 -5.59
CA ILE A 98 1.62 6.87 -4.46
C ILE A 98 2.20 8.26 -4.73
N LEU A 99 3.46 8.31 -5.14
CA LEU A 99 4.19 9.55 -5.41
C LEU A 99 3.61 10.28 -6.62
N ARG A 100 3.37 9.57 -7.73
CA ARG A 100 2.79 10.13 -8.96
C ARG A 100 1.43 10.77 -8.74
N ARG A 101 0.58 10.14 -7.91
CA ARG A 101 -0.76 10.67 -7.57
C ARG A 101 -0.72 11.77 -6.52
N GLY A 102 0.47 12.10 -5.99
CA GLY A 102 0.65 13.17 -5.01
C GLY A 102 0.10 12.87 -3.62
N TYR A 103 -0.12 11.59 -3.27
CA TYR A 103 -0.58 11.25 -1.92
C TYR A 103 0.43 11.67 -0.84
N VAL A 104 1.72 11.52 -1.14
CA VAL A 104 2.83 12.07 -0.36
C VAL A 104 3.93 12.56 -1.29
N LYS A 105 4.74 13.51 -0.82
CA LYS A 105 5.94 13.95 -1.55
C LYS A 105 7.14 13.03 -1.34
N VAL A 106 7.23 12.41 -0.16
CA VAL A 106 8.36 11.57 0.25
C VAL A 106 7.85 10.35 1.01
N LEU A 107 8.35 9.17 0.65
CA LEU A 107 8.10 7.92 1.38
C LEU A 107 9.06 7.80 2.56
N SER A 108 8.53 7.38 3.71
CA SER A 108 9.28 7.23 4.95
C SER A 108 9.10 5.82 5.47
N VAL A 109 10.20 5.19 5.86
CA VAL A 109 10.22 3.82 6.39
C VAL A 109 10.81 3.87 7.79
N PRO A 110 9.98 3.88 8.84
CA PRO A 110 10.46 3.82 10.22
C PRO A 110 11.23 2.54 10.52
N ASP A 111 12.07 2.59 11.55
CA ASP A 111 12.72 1.40 12.08
C ASP A 111 11.74 0.49 12.83
N GLY A 112 12.12 -0.78 13.00
CA GLY A 112 11.32 -1.74 13.79
C GLY A 112 10.01 -2.19 13.13
N ILE A 113 9.71 -1.77 11.90
CA ILE A 113 8.55 -2.27 11.17
C ILE A 113 8.88 -3.56 10.42
N ARG A 114 7.87 -4.42 10.29
CA ARG A 114 7.96 -5.61 9.46
C ARG A 114 8.02 -5.21 7.98
N GLY A 115 8.92 -5.82 7.22
CA GLY A 115 9.11 -5.51 5.79
C GLY A 115 9.99 -4.29 5.51
N ALA A 116 10.62 -3.71 6.53
CA ALA A 116 11.43 -2.49 6.39
C ALA A 116 12.53 -2.60 5.32
N VAL A 117 13.18 -3.76 5.20
CA VAL A 117 14.24 -4.00 4.19
C VAL A 117 13.67 -3.88 2.78
N CYS A 118 12.56 -4.59 2.51
CA CYS A 118 11.85 -4.53 1.22
C CYS A 118 11.43 -3.09 0.90
N LEU A 119 10.81 -2.40 1.88
CA LEU A 119 10.32 -1.03 1.72
C LEU A 119 11.45 -0.01 1.50
N ARG A 120 12.59 -0.14 2.18
CA ARG A 120 13.75 0.75 1.97
C ARG A 120 14.30 0.60 0.56
N CYS A 121 14.51 -0.63 0.10
CA CYS A 121 14.95 -0.91 -1.26
C CYS A 121 13.93 -0.37 -2.29
N ALA A 122 12.64 -0.60 -2.05
CA ALA A 122 11.59 -0.08 -2.93
C ALA A 122 11.54 1.45 -2.97
N ARG A 123 11.79 2.13 -1.84
CA ARG A 123 11.88 3.60 -1.78
C ARG A 123 13.05 4.13 -2.60
N GLU A 124 14.22 3.51 -2.50
CA GLU A 124 15.41 3.89 -3.28
C GLU A 124 15.19 3.73 -4.79
N LEU A 125 14.37 2.74 -5.16
CA LEU A 125 13.98 2.48 -6.53
C LEU A 125 12.74 3.25 -6.99
N ALA A 126 12.06 4.00 -6.13
CA ALA A 126 10.84 4.70 -6.53
C ALA A 126 11.15 5.83 -7.52
N ASP A 127 10.31 5.99 -8.54
CA ASP A 127 10.36 7.06 -9.52
C ASP A 127 8.92 7.49 -9.90
N PRO A 128 8.48 8.71 -9.49
CA PRO A 128 7.12 9.17 -9.76
C PRO A 128 6.80 9.35 -11.25
N ARG A 129 7.81 9.33 -12.13
CA ARG A 129 7.61 9.45 -13.58
C ARG A 129 7.08 8.16 -14.21
N SER A 130 7.16 7.01 -13.53
CA SER A 130 6.63 5.74 -14.06
C SER A 130 5.13 5.85 -14.36
N GLN A 131 4.73 5.53 -15.58
CA GLN A 131 3.35 5.69 -16.03
C GLN A 131 2.49 4.47 -15.76
N SER A 132 3.10 3.30 -15.54
CA SER A 132 2.37 2.06 -15.28
C SER A 132 3.01 1.17 -14.20
N PRO A 133 2.21 0.34 -13.49
CA PRO A 133 2.77 -0.64 -12.56
C PRO A 133 3.71 -1.65 -13.22
N LYS A 134 3.44 -2.04 -14.47
CA LYS A 134 4.27 -3.00 -15.22
C LYS A 134 5.66 -2.42 -15.50
N GLU A 135 5.72 -1.16 -15.87
CA GLU A 135 6.96 -0.42 -16.07
C GLU A 135 7.78 -0.32 -14.78
N SER A 136 7.14 0.06 -13.66
CA SER A 136 7.79 0.09 -12.34
C SER A 136 8.36 -1.27 -11.93
N ILE A 137 7.61 -2.35 -12.14
CA ILE A 137 8.05 -3.72 -11.83
C ILE A 137 9.26 -4.10 -12.68
N LEU A 138 9.16 -3.96 -14.00
CA LEU A 138 10.25 -4.28 -14.93
C LEU A 138 11.52 -3.50 -14.58
N ARG A 139 11.38 -2.20 -14.30
CA ARG A 139 12.50 -1.34 -13.93
C ARG A 139 13.19 -1.79 -12.66
N ALA A 140 12.42 -2.20 -11.66
CA ALA A 140 12.97 -2.73 -10.42
C ALA A 140 13.64 -4.09 -10.64
N GLU A 141 13.05 -4.98 -11.43
CA GLU A 141 13.63 -6.29 -11.77
C GLU A 141 14.96 -6.16 -12.50
N LEU A 142 15.06 -5.27 -13.50
CA LEU A 142 16.30 -5.01 -14.23
C LEU A 142 17.40 -4.50 -13.29
N HIS A 143 17.06 -3.57 -12.40
CA HIS A 143 18.03 -3.06 -11.42
C HIS A 143 18.49 -4.16 -10.45
N LEU A 144 17.56 -4.97 -9.95
CA LEU A 144 17.88 -6.09 -9.05
C LEU A 144 18.72 -7.18 -9.73
N ALA A 145 18.62 -7.31 -11.06
CA ALA A 145 19.48 -8.18 -11.87
C ALA A 145 20.89 -7.60 -12.12
N GLY A 146 21.23 -6.43 -11.56
CA GLY A 146 22.52 -5.77 -11.74
C GLY A 146 22.68 -5.03 -13.06
N LEU A 147 21.59 -4.87 -13.82
CA LEU A 147 21.59 -4.08 -15.04
C LEU A 147 21.47 -2.58 -14.71
N PRO A 148 22.03 -1.69 -15.54
CA PRO A 148 21.87 -0.26 -15.34
C PRO A 148 20.38 0.11 -15.25
N LYS A 149 20.04 1.02 -14.33
CA LYS A 149 18.66 1.48 -14.14
C LYS A 149 18.14 2.05 -15.47
N PRO A 150 17.04 1.51 -16.04
CA PRO A 150 16.42 2.09 -17.22
C PRO A 150 15.99 3.53 -16.95
N GLU A 151 16.33 4.45 -17.86
CA GLU A 151 15.80 5.81 -17.82
C GLU A 151 14.32 5.79 -18.18
N VAL A 152 13.51 6.48 -17.38
CA VAL A 152 12.04 6.49 -17.49
C VAL A 152 11.58 7.77 -18.16
N ASN A 153 10.75 7.63 -19.20
CA ASN A 153 10.07 8.73 -19.91
C ASN A 153 11.01 9.88 -20.29
N LEU A 154 12.05 9.55 -21.06
CA LEU A 154 12.83 10.55 -21.78
C LEU A 154 11.95 11.19 -22.86
N ASP A 155 11.99 12.51 -22.95
CA ASP A 155 11.44 13.22 -24.10
C ASP A 155 12.28 12.84 -25.33
N VAL A 156 11.74 11.97 -26.18
CA VAL A 156 12.33 11.65 -27.47
C VAL A 156 11.79 12.67 -28.47
N TYR A 157 12.64 13.63 -28.85
CA TYR A 157 12.34 14.66 -29.86
C TYR A 157 12.53 14.13 -31.29
#